data_AF-A0A3L9M0T9-F1
#
_entry.id   AF-A0A3L9M0T9-F1
#
_cell.length_a   1.000
_cell.length_b   1.000
_cell.length_c   1.000
_cell.angle_alpha   90.00
_cell.angle_beta   90.00
_cell.angle_gamma   90.00
#
_symmetry.space_group_name_H-M   'P 1'
#
loop_
_entity.id
_entity.type
_entity.pdbx_description
1 polymer ?
#
loop_
_entity_poly.entity_id
_entity_poly.type
_entity_poly.pdbx_seq_one_letter_code
_entity_poly.pdbx_strand_id
1 'polypeptide(L)'
;MKLQKLAFIALFTAFTSVHAQQVKKVDKMPVFVGCEHFKSNDEVKKCFNETFNQAIANEIEFFSNIADYLHIGDTSSKLRFKIDKEGKFGDINVDGANPIFNSFVWSSIVMIQNKLDKLEATIQPGLDQKGDPMDVFMTIPVRFDSEFDETIYTSIPAFERVLFTIDFEDEIIEIRLNKENVIRTIGIDKNGRNFYLGKYNNLFELATVEPYATKINEAFSSGNTLITKGELEGKEYIIQMKNFFSNKPEDEVLIEVIREEKDTWAEYYSYKTKEEFNQSKFAKLTYR
;
A
#
# COMPACT_ATOMS: atom_id res chain seq x y z
N MET A 1 11.08 -27.81 -5.84
CA MET A 1 9.62 -27.57 -6.02
C MET A 1 9.48 -26.33 -6.88
N LYS A 2 8.60 -26.35 -7.90
CA LYS A 2 8.63 -25.42 -9.03
C LYS A 2 8.66 -23.96 -8.59
N LEU A 3 9.63 -23.22 -9.13
CA LEU A 3 9.72 -21.77 -9.10
C LEU A 3 8.49 -21.21 -9.85
N GLN A 4 7.35 -21.09 -9.17
CA GLN A 4 6.23 -20.31 -9.66
C GLN A 4 6.67 -18.86 -9.55
N LYS A 5 7.18 -18.33 -10.67
CA LYS A 5 7.29 -16.90 -10.88
C LYS A 5 5.92 -16.31 -10.56
N LEU A 6 5.86 -15.38 -9.59
CA LEU A 6 4.74 -14.45 -9.48
C LEU A 6 4.55 -13.87 -10.88
N ALA A 7 3.50 -14.32 -11.55
CA ALA A 7 3.09 -13.78 -12.82
C ALA A 7 1.96 -12.86 -12.47
N PHE A 8 2.32 -11.61 -12.18
CA PHE A 8 1.38 -10.49 -12.10
C PHE A 8 0.75 -10.34 -13.50
N ILE A 9 -0.23 -11.17 -13.79
CA ILE A 9 -1.02 -11.04 -15.00
C ILE A 9 -2.07 -9.99 -14.68
N ALA A 10 -1.64 -8.73 -14.74
CA ALA A 10 -2.55 -7.62 -14.93
C ALA A 10 -3.16 -7.79 -16.33
N LEU A 11 -4.17 -8.65 -16.45
CA LEU A 11 -4.93 -8.82 -17.67
C LEU A 11 -5.85 -7.59 -17.79
N PHE A 12 -5.24 -6.46 -18.17
CA PHE A 12 -5.96 -5.26 -18.54
C PHE A 12 -6.75 -5.56 -19.81
N THR A 13 -7.99 -6.02 -19.63
CA THR A 13 -8.98 -5.93 -20.69
C THR A 13 -9.11 -4.44 -21.02
N ALA A 14 -8.54 -4.08 -22.17
CA ALA A 14 -8.44 -2.72 -22.65
C ALA A 14 -9.83 -2.12 -22.82
N PHE A 15 -10.40 -1.48 -21.81
CA PHE A 15 -11.42 -0.42 -21.94
C PHE A 15 -11.64 0.28 -20.59
N THR A 16 -10.79 1.25 -20.28
CA THR A 16 -11.17 2.31 -19.36
C THR A 16 -10.69 3.65 -19.90
N SER A 17 -11.59 4.30 -20.65
CA SER A 17 -11.33 5.62 -21.19
C SER A 17 -11.15 6.62 -20.04
N VAL A 18 -10.00 7.29 -20.01
CA VAL A 18 -9.85 8.52 -19.22
C VAL A 18 -10.86 9.54 -19.73
N HIS A 19 -11.81 9.88 -18.87
CA HIS A 19 -12.75 10.95 -19.12
C HIS A 19 -12.13 12.24 -18.58
N ALA A 20 -11.54 13.04 -19.47
CA ALA A 20 -11.26 14.44 -19.16
C ALA A 20 -12.62 15.11 -18.96
N GLN A 21 -12.97 15.43 -17.71
CA GLN A 21 -14.24 16.08 -17.41
C GLN A 21 -14.15 17.52 -17.91
N GLN A 22 -15.11 17.94 -18.73
CA GLN A 22 -15.08 19.20 -19.46
C GLN A 22 -14.83 20.42 -18.55
N VAL A 23 -13.63 20.97 -18.63
CA VAL A 23 -13.31 22.32 -18.14
C VAL A 23 -12.54 23.00 -19.27
N LYS A 24 -13.19 23.95 -19.96
CA LYS A 24 -12.65 24.85 -21.01
C LYS A 24 -11.65 24.22 -22.01
N LYS A 25 -12.11 23.95 -23.25
CA LYS A 25 -11.34 23.63 -24.48
C LYS A 25 -9.81 23.53 -24.30
N VAL A 26 -9.36 22.39 -23.78
CA VAL A 26 -7.95 21.96 -23.85
C VAL A 26 -7.59 21.82 -25.32
N ASP A 27 -6.60 22.57 -25.79
CA ASP A 27 -6.11 22.52 -27.17
C ASP A 27 -5.03 21.45 -27.32
N LYS A 28 -4.16 21.31 -26.31
CA LYS A 28 -3.19 20.21 -26.22
C LYS A 28 -3.26 19.49 -24.89
N MET A 29 -3.30 18.17 -24.93
CA MET A 29 -3.28 17.32 -23.74
C MET A 29 -1.92 17.38 -23.03
N PRO A 30 -1.88 17.17 -21.70
CA PRO A 30 -0.61 16.96 -21.00
C PRO A 30 0.15 15.76 -21.59
N VAL A 31 1.47 15.87 -21.66
CA VAL A 31 2.34 14.83 -22.23
C VAL A 31 3.16 14.20 -21.10
N PHE A 32 2.86 12.94 -20.79
CA PHE A 32 3.67 12.18 -19.84
C PHE A 32 5.05 11.89 -20.41
N VAL A 33 6.03 11.71 -19.53
CA VAL A 33 7.42 11.40 -19.93
C VAL A 33 7.45 10.13 -20.79
N GLY A 34 8.04 10.23 -21.98
CA GLY A 34 8.08 9.15 -22.98
C GLY A 34 7.04 9.26 -24.10
N CYS A 35 6.09 10.19 -24.02
CA CYS A 35 5.04 10.41 -25.02
C CYS A 35 5.30 11.59 -25.98
N GLU A 36 6.48 12.22 -25.93
CA GLU A 36 6.80 13.50 -26.60
C GLU A 36 6.80 13.45 -28.13
N HIS A 37 6.90 12.25 -28.69
CA HIS A 37 6.96 12.02 -30.13
C HIS A 37 5.58 12.02 -30.82
N PHE A 38 4.50 11.88 -30.05
CA PHE A 38 3.14 11.89 -30.57
C PHE A 38 2.66 13.32 -30.83
N LYS A 39 1.95 13.52 -31.95
CA LYS A 39 1.55 14.85 -32.41
C LYS A 39 0.05 15.11 -32.25
N SER A 40 -0.77 14.06 -32.31
CA SER A 40 -2.21 14.19 -32.13
C SER A 40 -2.61 14.00 -30.66
N ASN A 41 -3.64 14.71 -30.22
CA ASN A 41 -4.15 14.58 -28.85
C ASN A 41 -4.62 13.16 -28.54
N ASP A 42 -5.18 12.45 -29.52
CA ASP A 42 -5.66 11.08 -29.34
C ASP A 42 -4.49 10.11 -29.09
N GLU A 43 -3.38 10.25 -29.82
CA GLU A 43 -2.16 9.47 -29.62
C GLU A 43 -1.49 9.81 -28.28
N VAL A 44 -1.36 11.10 -27.96
CA VAL A 44 -0.80 11.56 -26.68
C VAL A 44 -1.62 11.02 -25.52
N LYS A 45 -2.96 11.10 -25.60
CA LYS A 45 -3.86 10.58 -24.57
C LYS A 45 -3.72 9.07 -24.42
N LYS A 46 -3.63 8.33 -25.52
CA LYS A 46 -3.43 6.88 -25.49
C LYS A 46 -2.09 6.52 -24.84
N CYS A 47 -1.00 7.15 -25.26
CA CYS A 47 0.33 6.94 -24.68
C CYS A 47 0.35 7.30 -23.19
N PHE A 48 -0.19 8.47 -22.83
CA PHE A 48 -0.29 8.89 -21.42
C PHE A 48 -0.95 7.79 -20.61
N ASN A 49 -2.11 7.29 -21.05
CA ASN A 49 -2.84 6.25 -20.32
C ASN A 49 -2.01 4.97 -20.18
N GLU A 50 -1.37 4.51 -21.25
CA GLU A 50 -0.56 3.28 -21.24
C GLU A 50 0.64 3.43 -20.29
N THR A 51 1.45 4.47 -20.46
CA THR A 51 2.67 4.69 -19.67
C THR A 51 2.37 5.01 -18.22
N PHE A 52 1.35 5.82 -17.94
CA PHE A 52 0.98 6.15 -16.58
C PHE A 52 0.34 4.97 -15.84
N ASN A 53 -0.52 4.18 -16.50
CA ASN A 53 -1.05 2.97 -15.89
C ASN A 53 0.06 1.97 -15.57
N GLN A 54 1.06 1.84 -16.45
CA GLN A 54 2.23 1.01 -16.18
C GLN A 54 3.04 1.53 -14.99
N ALA A 55 3.26 2.84 -14.91
CA ALA A 55 3.95 3.46 -13.77
C ALA A 55 3.19 3.21 -12.46
N ILE A 56 1.87 3.43 -12.43
CA ILE A 56 1.03 3.13 -11.26
C ILE A 56 1.12 1.65 -10.89
N ALA A 57 0.98 0.75 -11.87
CA ALA A 57 1.01 -0.69 -11.61
C ALA A 57 2.33 -1.12 -10.96
N ASN A 58 3.46 -0.60 -11.45
CA ASN A 58 4.77 -0.85 -10.86
C ASN A 58 4.88 -0.33 -9.42
N GLU A 59 4.34 0.86 -9.13
CA GLU A 59 4.30 1.35 -7.74
C GLU A 59 3.31 0.57 -6.86
N ILE A 60 2.25 -0.01 -7.42
CA ILE A 60 1.30 -0.84 -6.66
C ILE A 60 1.90 -2.21 -6.37
N GLU A 61 2.70 -2.77 -7.28
CA GLU A 61 3.42 -4.02 -7.08
C GLU A 61 4.34 -3.95 -5.84
N PHE A 62 4.88 -2.77 -5.54
CA PHE A 62 5.61 -2.52 -4.30
C PHE A 62 4.79 -2.85 -3.04
N PHE A 63 3.48 -2.62 -3.09
CA PHE A 63 2.55 -2.90 -2.00
C PHE A 63 1.93 -4.30 -2.06
N SER A 64 2.29 -5.15 -3.02
CA SER A 64 1.71 -6.50 -3.18
C SER A 64 1.84 -7.35 -1.91
N ASN A 65 3.02 -7.39 -1.30
CA ASN A 65 3.25 -8.09 -0.03
C ASN A 65 2.34 -7.57 1.11
N ILE A 66 2.08 -6.26 1.12
CA ILE A 66 1.19 -5.62 2.09
C ILE A 66 -0.27 -5.95 1.75
N ALA A 67 -0.68 -5.87 0.49
CA ALA A 67 -2.02 -6.21 0.02
C ALA A 67 -2.37 -7.66 0.37
N ASP A 68 -1.45 -8.58 0.10
CA ASP A 68 -1.53 -9.98 0.48
C ASP A 68 -1.63 -10.10 2.00
N TYR A 69 -0.76 -9.42 2.76
CA TYR A 69 -0.78 -9.42 4.22
C TYR A 69 -2.10 -8.90 4.81
N LEU A 70 -2.75 -7.95 4.15
CA LEU A 70 -4.00 -7.35 4.60
C LEU A 70 -5.25 -8.03 4.03
N HIS A 71 -5.10 -9.08 3.21
CA HIS A 71 -6.21 -9.78 2.55
C HIS A 71 -7.05 -8.84 1.66
N ILE A 72 -6.37 -7.97 0.92
CA ILE A 72 -7.05 -7.16 -0.09
C ILE A 72 -7.41 -8.11 -1.23
N GLY A 73 -8.71 -8.43 -1.35
CA GLY A 73 -9.26 -9.13 -2.49
C GLY A 73 -9.36 -8.22 -3.72
N ASP A 74 -9.97 -8.76 -4.79
CA ASP A 74 -10.25 -7.99 -6.00
C ASP A 74 -10.94 -6.68 -5.68
N THR A 75 -10.32 -5.57 -6.09
CA THR A 75 -10.84 -4.25 -5.77
C THR A 75 -10.47 -3.23 -6.84
N SER A 76 -11.20 -2.12 -6.82
CA SER A 76 -10.96 -1.03 -7.76
C SER A 76 -11.23 0.31 -7.10
N SER A 77 -10.50 1.31 -7.60
CA SER A 77 -10.59 2.69 -7.15
C SER A 77 -10.61 3.62 -8.35
N LYS A 78 -11.28 4.74 -8.19
CA LYS A 78 -11.30 5.84 -9.15
C LYS A 78 -10.34 6.91 -8.67
N LEU A 79 -9.18 6.97 -9.31
CA LEU A 79 -8.20 8.02 -9.09
C LEU A 79 -8.59 9.25 -9.91
N ARG A 80 -8.69 10.41 -9.25
CA ARG A 80 -8.87 11.73 -9.85
C ARG A 80 -7.70 12.61 -9.43
N PHE A 81 -7.18 13.39 -10.37
CA PHE A 81 -6.08 14.29 -10.11
C PHE A 81 -6.03 15.39 -11.17
N LYS A 82 -5.21 16.39 -10.92
CA LYS A 82 -4.89 17.49 -11.82
C LYS A 82 -3.43 17.38 -12.24
N ILE A 83 -3.14 17.64 -13.51
CA ILE A 83 -1.81 18.09 -13.92
C ILE A 83 -1.86 19.61 -13.98
N ASP A 84 -1.06 20.27 -13.15
CA ASP A 84 -0.99 21.72 -13.10
C ASP A 84 -0.16 22.32 -14.25
N LYS A 85 -0.07 23.65 -14.27
CA LYS A 85 0.65 24.42 -15.29
C LYS A 85 2.16 24.20 -15.26
N GLU A 86 2.67 23.68 -14.15
CA GLU A 86 4.06 23.36 -13.92
C GLU A 86 4.37 21.88 -14.26
N GLY A 87 3.37 21.09 -14.64
CA GLY A 87 3.56 19.70 -15.00
C GLY A 87 3.61 18.74 -13.81
N LYS A 88 3.02 19.12 -12.68
CA LYS A 88 2.99 18.32 -11.45
C LYS A 88 1.60 17.78 -11.14
N PHE A 89 1.57 16.70 -10.37
CA PHE A 89 0.33 16.15 -9.84
C PHE A 89 -0.22 17.05 -8.72
N GLY A 90 -1.50 17.41 -8.82
CA GLY A 90 -2.24 18.14 -7.79
C GLY A 90 -3.66 17.60 -7.63
N ASP A 91 -4.39 18.10 -6.61
CA ASP A 91 -5.80 17.78 -6.34
C ASP A 91 -6.11 16.27 -6.40
N ILE A 92 -5.22 15.45 -5.82
CA ILE A 92 -5.29 13.99 -5.88
C ILE A 92 -6.39 13.49 -4.95
N ASN A 93 -7.32 12.72 -5.50
CA ASN A 93 -8.42 12.10 -4.77
C ASN A 93 -8.62 10.67 -5.27
N VAL A 94 -8.70 9.71 -4.35
CA VAL A 94 -8.93 8.30 -4.67
C VAL A 94 -10.21 7.82 -4.01
N ASP A 95 -11.18 7.39 -4.81
CA ASP A 95 -12.46 6.88 -4.34
C ASP A 95 -12.60 5.39 -4.67
N GLY A 96 -12.75 4.55 -3.66
CA GLY A 96 -12.99 3.12 -3.84
C GLY A 96 -13.53 2.49 -2.56
N ALA A 97 -14.10 1.28 -2.67
CA ALA A 97 -14.71 0.59 -1.54
C ALA A 97 -13.68 0.11 -0.51
N ASN A 98 -12.46 -0.20 -0.96
CA ASN A 98 -11.38 -0.64 -0.07
C ASN A 98 -10.46 0.57 0.28
N PRO A 99 -10.50 1.07 1.52
CA PRO A 99 -9.74 2.25 1.92
C PRO A 99 -8.22 2.01 1.96
N ILE A 100 -7.77 0.77 2.21
CA ILE A 100 -6.35 0.43 2.16
C ILE A 100 -5.86 0.53 0.72
N PHE A 101 -6.57 -0.10 -0.22
CA PHE A 101 -6.20 -0.04 -1.64
C PHE A 101 -6.22 1.39 -2.18
N ASN A 102 -7.21 2.21 -1.78
CA ASN A 102 -7.23 3.64 -2.14
C ASN A 102 -5.92 4.35 -1.74
N SER A 103 -5.31 3.91 -0.65
CA SER A 103 -4.12 4.52 -0.07
C SER A 103 -2.84 4.05 -0.74
N PHE A 104 -2.81 2.81 -1.23
CA PHE A 104 -1.74 2.35 -2.12
C PHE A 104 -1.77 3.15 -3.41
N VAL A 105 -2.94 3.30 -4.05
CA VAL A 105 -3.09 4.12 -5.26
C VAL A 105 -2.67 5.56 -5.04
N TRP A 106 -3.07 6.19 -3.92
CA TRP A 106 -2.65 7.54 -3.60
C TRP A 106 -1.12 7.64 -3.41
N SER A 107 -0.54 6.70 -2.66
CA SER A 107 0.91 6.65 -2.40
C SER A 107 1.71 6.44 -3.68
N SER A 108 1.20 5.64 -4.63
CA SER A 108 1.80 5.46 -5.95
C SER A 108 1.95 6.77 -6.71
N ILE A 109 1.01 7.72 -6.59
CA ILE A 109 1.14 9.03 -7.24
C ILE A 109 2.27 9.85 -6.63
N VAL A 110 2.38 9.84 -5.30
CA VAL A 110 3.49 10.50 -4.60
C VAL A 110 4.83 9.88 -4.99
N MET A 111 4.90 8.55 -5.10
CA MET A 111 6.10 7.85 -5.54
C MET A 111 6.50 8.20 -6.99
N ILE A 112 5.53 8.26 -7.90
CA ILE A 112 5.77 8.69 -9.30
C ILE A 112 6.28 10.13 -9.33
N GLN A 113 5.63 11.07 -8.64
CA GLN A 113 6.08 12.46 -8.57
C GLN A 113 7.52 12.55 -8.02
N ASN A 114 7.82 11.85 -6.95
CA ASN A 114 9.17 11.82 -6.37
C ASN A 114 10.22 11.25 -7.34
N LYS A 115 9.85 10.24 -8.14
CA LYS A 115 10.74 9.68 -9.18
C LYS A 115 10.97 10.70 -10.30
N LEU A 116 9.93 11.40 -10.75
CA LEU A 116 10.05 12.47 -11.75
C LEU A 116 10.97 13.60 -11.25
N ASP A 117 10.74 14.09 -10.02
CA ASP A 117 11.55 15.14 -9.42
C ASP A 117 13.03 14.75 -9.30
N LYS A 118 13.32 13.51 -8.87
CA LYS A 118 14.69 12.98 -8.79
C LYS A 118 15.39 12.88 -10.14
N LEU A 119 14.63 12.61 -11.20
CA LEU A 119 15.14 12.53 -12.56
C LEU A 119 15.17 13.88 -13.28
N GLU A 120 14.79 14.96 -12.58
CA GLU A 120 14.59 16.30 -13.17
C GLU A 120 13.66 16.26 -14.40
N ALA A 121 12.73 15.31 -14.43
CA ALA A 121 11.76 15.10 -15.49
C ALA A 121 10.43 15.74 -15.11
N THR A 122 9.72 16.30 -16.09
CA THR A 122 8.43 16.97 -15.87
C THR A 122 7.41 16.50 -16.89
N ILE A 123 6.15 16.42 -16.49
CA ILE A 123 5.04 16.19 -17.42
C ILE A 123 4.85 17.50 -18.18
N GLN A 124 4.76 17.48 -19.51
CA GLN A 124 4.45 18.73 -20.21
C GLN A 124 3.00 19.10 -19.89
N PRO A 125 2.73 20.34 -19.44
CA PRO A 125 1.37 20.75 -19.07
C PRO A 125 0.46 20.75 -20.30
N GLY A 126 -0.85 20.64 -20.06
CA GLY A 126 -1.82 20.89 -21.12
C GLY A 126 -1.81 22.36 -21.53
N LEU A 127 -2.19 22.65 -22.78
CA LEU A 127 -2.27 24.02 -23.29
C LEU A 127 -3.72 24.39 -23.63
N ASP A 128 -4.06 25.64 -23.38
CA ASP A 128 -5.32 26.23 -23.84
C ASP A 128 -5.24 26.64 -25.33
N GLN A 129 -6.34 27.20 -25.86
CA GLN A 129 -6.42 27.60 -27.27
C GLN A 129 -5.47 28.75 -27.67
N LYS A 130 -4.87 29.45 -26.69
CA LYS A 130 -3.87 30.50 -26.91
C LYS A 130 -2.45 29.96 -26.83
N GLY A 131 -2.29 28.69 -26.45
CA GLY A 131 -0.99 28.07 -26.20
C GLY A 131 -0.46 28.30 -24.79
N ASP A 132 -1.28 28.82 -23.87
CA ASP A 132 -0.88 29.06 -22.49
C ASP A 132 -1.04 27.76 -21.66
N PRO A 133 -0.09 27.42 -20.76
CA PRO A 133 -0.23 26.29 -19.85
C PRO A 133 -1.49 26.38 -19.00
N MET A 134 -2.18 25.25 -18.86
CA MET A 134 -3.42 25.15 -18.10
C MET A 134 -3.52 23.88 -17.26
N ASP A 135 -4.31 23.98 -16.20
CA ASP A 135 -4.69 22.86 -15.35
C ASP A 135 -5.56 21.87 -16.14
N VAL A 136 -5.21 20.57 -16.07
CA VAL A 136 -5.98 19.50 -16.71
C VAL A 136 -6.38 18.45 -15.68
N PHE A 137 -7.69 18.30 -15.48
CA PHE A 137 -8.26 17.28 -14.59
C PHE A 137 -8.41 15.95 -15.31
N MET A 138 -7.87 14.90 -14.70
CA MET A 138 -7.88 13.54 -15.24
C MET A 138 -8.51 12.57 -14.24
N THR A 139 -9.02 11.47 -14.79
CA THR A 139 -9.69 10.42 -14.04
C THR A 139 -9.28 9.07 -14.61
N ILE A 140 -8.69 8.23 -13.77
CA ILE A 140 -8.18 6.91 -14.14
C ILE A 140 -8.75 5.88 -13.17
N PRO A 141 -9.46 4.85 -13.64
CA PRO A 141 -9.79 3.71 -12.81
C PRO A 141 -8.55 2.83 -12.65
N VAL A 142 -8.27 2.47 -11.41
CA VAL A 142 -7.17 1.59 -11.02
C VAL A 142 -7.78 0.33 -10.44
N ARG A 143 -7.31 -0.83 -10.89
CA ARG A 143 -7.81 -2.14 -10.47
C ARG A 143 -6.67 -2.94 -9.89
N PHE A 144 -6.98 -3.68 -8.83
CA PHE A 144 -6.11 -4.69 -8.24
C PHE A 144 -6.84 -6.01 -8.29
N ASP A 145 -6.24 -6.95 -9.02
CA ASP A 145 -6.69 -8.33 -9.07
C ASP A 145 -5.81 -9.10 -8.11
N SER A 146 -6.45 -9.75 -7.15
CA SER A 146 -5.78 -10.50 -6.11
C SER A 146 -5.68 -11.96 -6.53
N GLU A 147 -4.52 -12.58 -6.32
CA GLU A 147 -4.42 -14.05 -6.38
C GLU A 147 -5.04 -14.70 -5.12
N PHE A 148 -5.57 -13.89 -4.19
CA PHE A 148 -6.20 -14.32 -2.97
C PHE A 148 -7.53 -15.04 -3.20
N ASP A 149 -7.56 -16.34 -2.89
CA ASP A 149 -8.80 -17.10 -2.78
C ASP A 149 -9.42 -16.92 -1.37
N GLU A 150 -10.51 -16.14 -1.30
CA GLU A 150 -11.27 -15.88 -0.06
C GLU A 150 -11.74 -17.17 0.62
N THR A 151 -11.90 -18.29 -0.11
CA THR A 151 -12.44 -19.53 0.44
C THR A 151 -11.47 -20.24 1.39
N ILE A 152 -10.16 -19.95 1.29
CA ILE A 152 -9.10 -20.58 2.08
C ILE A 152 -9.14 -20.16 3.57
N TYR A 153 -9.75 -19.01 3.89
CA TYR A 153 -9.67 -18.40 5.23
C TYR A 153 -11.01 -18.27 5.97
N THR A 154 -12.04 -19.00 5.54
CA THR A 154 -13.38 -19.02 6.13
C THR A 154 -13.44 -19.48 7.60
N SER A 155 -12.34 -19.97 8.17
CA SER A 155 -12.23 -20.43 9.56
C SER A 155 -11.58 -19.43 10.53
N ILE A 156 -11.11 -18.27 10.04
CA ILE A 156 -10.50 -17.27 10.93
C ILE A 156 -11.61 -16.40 11.54
N PRO A 157 -11.74 -16.34 12.87
CA PRO A 157 -12.88 -15.72 13.54
C PRO A 157 -12.99 -14.20 13.29
N ALA A 158 -14.15 -13.65 13.63
CA ALA A 158 -14.54 -12.27 13.35
C ALA A 158 -13.84 -11.21 14.23
N PHE A 159 -12.53 -11.09 14.07
CA PHE A 159 -11.66 -10.32 14.96
C PHE A 159 -10.71 -9.40 14.20
N GLU A 160 -10.19 -8.39 14.88
CA GLU A 160 -9.27 -7.42 14.31
C GLU A 160 -7.88 -8.06 14.17
N ARG A 161 -7.26 -7.94 13.00
CA ARG A 161 -5.89 -8.43 12.76
C ARG A 161 -4.90 -7.39 13.24
N VAL A 162 -3.95 -7.76 14.09
CA VAL A 162 -2.84 -6.89 14.48
C VAL A 162 -1.88 -6.79 13.29
N LEU A 163 -1.64 -5.56 12.83
CA LEU A 163 -0.70 -5.26 11.75
C LEU A 163 0.69 -5.05 12.32
N PHE A 164 0.79 -4.17 13.31
CA PHE A 164 2.02 -3.78 13.96
C PHE A 164 1.77 -3.51 15.44
N THR A 165 2.78 -3.77 16.27
CA THR A 165 2.83 -3.31 17.66
C THR A 165 3.95 -2.31 17.80
N ILE A 166 3.64 -1.17 18.41
CA ILE A 166 4.61 -0.14 18.76
C ILE A 166 4.78 -0.16 20.28
N ASP A 167 6.02 -0.24 20.73
CA ASP A 167 6.38 -0.22 22.15
C ASP A 167 6.66 1.22 22.61
N PHE A 168 5.96 1.65 23.64
CA PHE A 168 6.20 2.90 24.38
C PHE A 168 6.54 2.56 25.83
N GLU A 169 7.22 3.46 26.54
CA GLU A 169 7.75 3.20 27.90
C GLU A 169 6.69 2.68 28.91
N ASP A 170 5.44 3.10 28.75
CA ASP A 170 4.34 2.78 29.67
C ASP A 170 3.20 1.94 29.07
N GLU A 171 3.20 1.73 27.75
CA GLU A 171 2.13 1.06 27.04
C GLU A 171 2.60 0.49 25.71
N ILE A 172 1.94 -0.56 25.23
CA ILE A 172 2.08 -1.01 23.85
C ILE A 172 0.87 -0.54 23.05
N ILE A 173 1.08 -0.10 21.82
CA ILE A 173 0.00 0.24 20.91
C ILE A 173 -0.07 -0.79 19.80
N GLU A 174 -1.20 -1.47 19.70
CA GLU A 174 -1.53 -2.33 18.58
C GLU A 174 -2.28 -1.54 17.51
N ILE A 175 -1.74 -1.57 16.29
CA ILE A 175 -2.39 -1.08 15.08
C ILE A 175 -3.14 -2.26 14.49
N ARG A 176 -4.47 -2.20 14.50
CA ARG A 176 -5.32 -3.31 14.12
C ARG A 176 -6.17 -2.98 12.90
N LEU A 177 -6.38 -3.96 12.05
CA LEU A 177 -7.27 -3.89 10.89
C LEU A 177 -8.51 -4.73 11.14
N ASN A 178 -9.69 -4.12 11.01
CA ASN A 178 -10.94 -4.86 11.07
C ASN A 178 -11.38 -5.38 9.69
N LYS A 179 -12.50 -6.13 9.65
CA LYS A 179 -13.04 -6.72 8.40
C LYS A 179 -13.51 -5.68 7.39
N GLU A 180 -13.85 -4.48 7.85
CA GLU A 180 -14.22 -3.35 6.99
C GLU A 180 -13.01 -2.54 6.52
N ASN A 181 -11.78 -3.06 6.71
CA ASN A 181 -10.51 -2.42 6.34
C ASN A 181 -10.25 -1.08 7.05
N VAL A 182 -10.90 -0.84 8.19
CA VAL A 182 -10.67 0.33 9.04
C VAL A 182 -9.50 0.04 9.97
N ILE A 183 -8.55 0.97 10.00
CA ILE A 183 -7.41 0.90 10.91
C ILE A 183 -7.80 1.52 12.23
N ARG A 184 -7.52 0.80 13.32
CA ARG A 184 -7.74 1.22 14.69
C ARG A 184 -6.43 1.14 15.46
N THR A 185 -6.27 2.04 16.41
CA THR A 185 -5.15 2.05 17.34
C THR A 185 -5.69 1.73 18.73
N ILE A 186 -5.13 0.70 19.36
CA ILE A 186 -5.52 0.23 20.68
C ILE A 186 -4.28 0.26 21.57
N GLY A 187 -4.30 1.09 22.60
CA GLY A 187 -3.28 1.08 23.64
C GLY A 187 -3.56 -0.04 24.65
N ILE A 188 -2.51 -0.66 25.15
CA ILE A 188 -2.54 -1.70 26.16
C ILE A 188 -1.55 -1.31 27.25
N ASP A 189 -2.05 -1.03 28.44
CA ASP A 189 -1.20 -0.63 29.56
C ASP A 189 -0.47 -1.83 30.19
N LYS A 190 0.43 -1.56 31.14
CA LYS A 190 1.20 -2.57 31.89
C LYS A 190 0.34 -3.62 32.62
N ASN A 191 -0.94 -3.35 32.86
CA ASN A 191 -1.87 -4.28 33.48
C ASN A 191 -2.68 -5.10 32.45
N GLY A 192 -2.41 -4.93 31.15
CA GLY A 192 -3.12 -5.58 30.07
C GLY A 192 -4.49 -4.97 29.77
N ARG A 193 -4.77 -3.75 30.24
CA ARG A 193 -6.05 -3.09 29.96
C ARG A 193 -5.98 -2.38 28.61
N ASN A 194 -6.94 -2.70 27.76
CA ASN A 194 -7.08 -2.10 26.44
C ASN A 194 -7.85 -0.77 26.50
N PHE A 195 -7.41 0.24 25.74
CA PHE A 195 -8.12 1.49 25.53
C PHE A 195 -8.00 1.95 24.07
N TYR A 196 -9.07 2.54 23.57
CA TYR A 196 -9.14 2.99 22.18
C TYR A 196 -8.47 4.34 22.01
N LEU A 197 -7.55 4.45 21.05
CA LEU A 197 -6.77 5.66 20.79
C LEU A 197 -7.23 6.42 19.55
N GLY A 198 -7.79 5.72 18.56
CA GLY A 198 -8.25 6.36 17.34
C GLY A 198 -8.54 5.41 16.19
N LYS A 199 -9.14 5.95 15.14
CA LYS A 199 -9.37 5.30 13.85
C LYS A 199 -8.75 6.14 12.76
N TYR A 200 -8.26 5.46 11.75
CA TYR A 200 -7.65 6.05 10.57
C TYR A 200 -8.25 5.40 9.34
N ASN A 201 -8.42 6.19 8.30
CA ASN A 201 -8.88 5.68 7.02
C ASN A 201 -7.78 4.87 6.35
N ASN A 202 -6.51 5.14 6.66
CA ASN A 202 -5.38 4.42 6.09
C ASN A 202 -4.06 4.54 6.87
N LEU A 203 -3.08 3.72 6.48
CA LEU A 203 -1.75 3.68 7.10
C LEU A 203 -0.97 4.98 6.89
N PHE A 204 -1.20 5.70 5.79
CA PHE A 204 -0.53 6.98 5.54
C PHE A 204 -1.01 8.05 6.51
N GLU A 205 -2.33 8.20 6.69
CA GLU A 205 -2.94 9.07 7.68
C GLU A 205 -2.37 8.79 9.08
N LEU A 206 -2.34 7.51 9.48
CA LEU A 206 -1.70 7.08 10.71
C LEU A 206 -0.21 7.48 10.78
N ALA A 207 0.55 7.24 9.72
CA ALA A 207 1.98 7.54 9.63
C ALA A 207 2.29 9.06 9.57
N THR A 208 1.28 9.93 9.54
CA THR A 208 1.45 11.39 9.66
C THR A 208 1.14 11.94 11.06
N VAL A 209 0.60 11.10 11.95
CA VAL A 209 0.19 11.52 13.30
C VAL A 209 1.25 11.11 14.31
N GLU A 210 1.71 12.06 15.13
CA GLU A 210 2.59 11.72 16.26
C GLU A 210 1.81 11.07 17.41
N PRO A 211 2.41 10.11 18.15
CA PRO A 211 3.80 9.65 18.02
C PRO A 211 4.00 8.50 17.01
N TYR A 212 2.97 8.10 16.27
CA TYR A 212 3.03 6.97 15.33
C TYR A 212 4.01 7.22 14.20
N ALA A 213 4.02 8.41 13.62
CA ALA A 213 4.91 8.79 12.53
C ALA A 213 6.38 8.47 12.84
N THR A 214 6.87 8.93 13.99
CA THR A 214 8.25 8.69 14.44
C THR A 214 8.53 7.20 14.59
N LYS A 215 7.67 6.46 15.28
CA LYS A 215 7.87 5.03 15.58
C LYS A 215 7.77 4.13 14.35
N ILE A 216 6.84 4.44 13.45
CA ILE A 216 6.70 3.76 12.16
C ILE A 216 7.98 3.96 11.35
N ASN A 217 8.53 5.18 11.30
CA ASN A 217 9.77 5.46 10.60
C ASN A 217 10.99 4.75 11.22
N GLU A 218 11.08 4.65 12.55
CA GLU A 218 12.09 3.84 13.25
C GLU A 218 12.00 2.36 12.86
N ALA A 219 10.80 1.78 12.88
CA ALA A 219 10.57 0.40 12.48
C ALA A 219 10.98 0.17 11.00
N PHE A 220 10.62 1.09 10.11
CA PHE A 220 10.97 1.03 8.69
C PHE A 220 12.48 1.03 8.48
N SER A 221 13.19 1.91 9.20
CA SER A 221 14.64 2.05 9.10
C SER A 221 15.40 0.85 9.65
N SER A 222 14.83 0.16 10.65
CA SER A 222 15.47 -1.01 11.28
C SER A 222 15.38 -2.29 10.44
N GLY A 223 14.46 -2.34 9.46
CA GLY A 223 14.14 -3.53 8.69
C GLY A 223 13.36 -4.61 9.46
N ASN A 224 13.08 -4.41 10.75
CA ASN A 224 12.28 -5.32 11.57
C ASN A 224 11.02 -4.61 12.06
N THR A 225 9.87 -5.25 11.92
CA THR A 225 8.60 -4.70 12.40
C THR A 225 7.91 -5.72 13.29
N LEU A 226 7.72 -5.38 14.56
CA LEU A 226 6.98 -6.21 15.50
C LEU A 226 5.50 -6.26 15.08
N ILE A 227 4.96 -7.46 14.88
CA ILE A 227 3.52 -7.66 14.66
C ILE A 227 2.83 -7.77 16.01
N THR A 228 3.28 -8.70 16.85
CA THR A 228 2.63 -9.02 18.12
C THR A 228 3.52 -9.92 18.99
N LYS A 229 3.23 -9.93 20.30
CA LYS A 229 3.64 -11.00 21.22
C LYS A 229 2.40 -11.78 21.65
N GLY A 230 2.55 -13.06 22.00
CA GLY A 230 1.40 -13.84 22.46
C GLY A 230 1.77 -15.23 22.97
N GLU A 231 0.90 -15.77 23.83
CA GLU A 231 1.08 -17.10 24.40
C GLU A 231 0.44 -18.18 23.53
N LEU A 232 1.19 -19.26 23.29
CA LEU A 232 0.72 -20.46 22.62
C LEU A 232 1.27 -21.69 23.34
N GLU A 233 0.38 -22.58 23.78
CA GLU A 233 0.76 -23.85 24.44
C GLU A 233 1.64 -23.62 25.69
N GLY A 234 1.35 -22.56 26.46
CA GLY A 234 2.11 -22.20 27.66
C GLY A 234 3.47 -21.55 27.40
N LYS A 235 3.73 -21.12 26.17
CA LYS A 235 4.98 -20.46 25.75
C LYS A 235 4.70 -19.12 25.10
N GLU A 236 5.49 -18.11 25.43
CA GLU A 236 5.40 -16.79 24.79
C GLU A 236 6.20 -16.75 23.49
N TYR A 237 5.59 -16.25 22.43
CA TYR A 237 6.20 -16.08 21.11
C TYR A 237 6.13 -14.62 20.66
N ILE A 238 7.20 -14.18 19.99
CA ILE A 238 7.30 -12.90 19.31
C ILE A 238 7.12 -13.15 17.82
N ILE A 239 6.22 -12.40 17.19
CA ILE A 239 6.02 -12.43 15.74
C ILE A 239 6.46 -11.09 15.16
N GLN A 240 7.39 -11.12 14.21
CA GLN A 240 7.89 -9.94 13.53
C GLN A 240 7.97 -10.17 12.02
N MET A 241 7.96 -9.08 11.25
CA MET A 241 8.24 -9.10 9.82
C MET A 241 9.59 -8.46 9.55
N LYS A 242 10.39 -9.12 8.72
CA LYS A 242 11.61 -8.55 8.15
C LYS A 242 11.36 -7.97 6.79
N ASN A 243 12.02 -6.85 6.51
CA ASN A 243 12.02 -6.17 5.22
C ASN A 243 10.62 -5.78 4.70
N PHE A 244 9.60 -5.77 5.56
CA PHE A 244 8.22 -5.53 5.15
C PHE A 244 8.02 -4.19 4.42
N PHE A 245 8.82 -3.19 4.79
CA PHE A 245 8.84 -1.87 4.17
C PHE A 245 10.10 -1.60 3.34
N SER A 246 10.88 -2.65 3.01
CA SER A 246 12.08 -2.44 2.21
C SER A 246 11.72 -2.14 0.76
N ASN A 247 12.35 -1.10 0.21
CA ASN A 247 12.18 -0.65 -1.17
C ASN A 247 13.11 -1.38 -2.16
N LYS A 248 13.85 -2.39 -1.70
CA LYS A 248 14.83 -3.11 -2.51
C LYS A 248 14.20 -4.38 -3.12
N PRO A 249 14.21 -4.54 -4.45
CA PRO A 249 13.63 -5.72 -5.11
C PRO A 249 14.24 -7.06 -4.67
N GLU A 250 15.49 -7.04 -4.19
CA GLU A 250 16.20 -8.22 -3.69
C GLU A 250 15.85 -8.60 -2.25
N ASP A 251 15.22 -7.72 -1.48
CA ASP A 251 14.92 -7.99 -0.08
C ASP A 251 13.70 -8.90 0.04
N GLU A 252 13.91 -10.12 0.52
CA GLU A 252 12.82 -11.06 0.80
C GLU A 252 12.09 -10.62 2.08
N VAL A 253 10.77 -10.44 1.99
CA VAL A 253 9.90 -10.22 3.16
C VAL A 253 9.72 -11.54 3.88
N LEU A 254 10.07 -11.59 5.16
CA LEU A 254 9.97 -12.81 5.97
C LEU A 254 9.09 -12.55 7.19
N ILE A 255 8.26 -13.54 7.55
CA ILE A 255 7.59 -13.56 8.85
C ILE A 255 8.40 -14.47 9.77
N GLU A 256 8.91 -13.91 10.86
CA GLU A 256 9.70 -14.62 11.84
C GLU A 256 8.90 -14.82 13.13
N VAL A 257 8.97 -16.02 13.68
CA VAL A 257 8.41 -16.36 14.98
C VAL A 257 9.54 -16.80 15.88
N ILE A 258 9.74 -16.07 16.98
CA ILE A 258 10.87 -16.22 17.87
C ILE A 258 10.35 -16.55 19.27
N ARG A 259 10.97 -17.55 19.91
CA ARG A 259 10.85 -17.79 21.34
C ARG A 259 12.21 -17.54 21.98
N GLU A 260 12.26 -16.60 22.91
CA GLU A 260 13.46 -16.33 23.68
C GLU A 260 13.36 -17.00 25.05
N GLU A 261 14.43 -17.66 25.47
CA GLU A 261 14.61 -18.09 26.86
C GLU A 261 15.98 -17.63 27.35
N LYS A 262 16.01 -16.91 28.47
CA LYS A 262 17.25 -16.42 29.10
C LYS A 262 18.16 -15.69 28.11
N ASP A 263 17.59 -14.78 27.32
CA ASP A 263 18.28 -13.98 26.30
C ASP A 263 18.92 -14.81 25.16
N THR A 264 18.46 -16.05 24.96
CA THR A 264 18.89 -16.94 23.86
C THR A 264 17.72 -17.45 23.03
N TRP A 265 17.96 -17.64 21.74
CA TRP A 265 16.95 -18.09 20.79
C TRP A 265 16.68 -19.57 21.03
N ALA A 266 15.53 -19.87 21.62
CA ALA A 266 15.17 -21.22 22.01
C ALA A 266 14.32 -21.92 20.93
N GLU A 267 13.48 -21.17 20.23
CA GLU A 267 12.79 -21.64 19.02
C GLU A 267 12.77 -20.52 17.97
N TYR A 268 12.93 -20.88 16.70
CA TYR A 268 12.91 -19.94 15.58
C TYR A 268 12.21 -20.58 14.37
N TYR A 269 11.23 -19.85 13.83
CA TYR A 269 10.52 -20.21 12.60
C TYR A 269 10.58 -19.03 11.64
N SER A 270 10.71 -19.32 10.35
CA SER A 270 10.70 -18.31 9.30
C SER A 270 9.80 -18.78 8.18
N TYR A 271 8.90 -17.89 7.75
CA TYR A 271 7.94 -18.13 6.69
C TYR A 271 8.24 -17.15 5.57
N LYS A 272 8.44 -17.67 4.35
CA LYS A 272 8.75 -16.88 3.15
C LYS A 272 7.49 -16.28 2.55
N THR A 273 6.37 -16.96 2.74
CA THR A 273 5.09 -16.48 2.26
C THR A 273 4.10 -16.35 3.41
N LYS A 274 3.13 -15.45 3.22
CA LYS A 274 2.03 -15.30 4.15
C LYS A 274 1.15 -16.55 4.20
N GLU A 275 1.00 -17.26 3.08
CA GLU A 275 0.23 -18.51 3.03
C GLU A 275 0.82 -19.56 3.98
N GLU A 276 2.14 -19.76 3.92
CA GLU A 276 2.85 -20.66 4.83
C GLU A 276 2.65 -20.25 6.30
N PHE A 277 2.74 -18.94 6.60
CA PHE A 277 2.51 -18.44 7.94
C PHE A 277 1.07 -18.63 8.41
N ASN A 278 0.07 -18.34 7.58
CA ASN A 278 -1.33 -18.42 8.00
C ASN A 278 -1.78 -19.89 8.20
N GLN A 279 -1.15 -20.85 7.53
CA GLN A 279 -1.35 -22.28 7.76
C GLN A 279 -0.66 -22.77 9.04
N SER A 280 0.24 -21.96 9.63
CA SER A 280 0.94 -22.30 10.86
C SER A 280 0.05 -22.14 12.11
N LYS A 281 0.45 -22.81 13.19
CA LYS A 281 -0.21 -22.66 14.51
C LYS A 281 -0.08 -21.26 15.12
N PHE A 282 0.84 -20.43 14.62
CA PHE A 282 1.14 -19.10 15.14
C PHE A 282 0.23 -18.01 14.57
N ALA A 283 -0.42 -18.28 13.42
CA ALA A 283 -1.29 -17.32 12.74
C ALA A 283 -2.35 -16.72 13.68
N LYS A 284 -2.94 -17.55 14.54
CA LYS A 284 -3.97 -17.14 15.51
C LYS A 284 -3.50 -16.09 16.51
N LEU A 285 -2.19 -15.96 16.75
CA LEU A 285 -1.63 -14.94 17.65
C LEU A 285 -1.74 -13.53 17.05
N THR A 286 -1.96 -13.40 15.74
CA THR A 286 -2.12 -12.11 15.05
C THR A 286 -3.55 -11.58 15.06
N TYR A 287 -4.48 -12.28 15.72
CA TYR A 287 -5.89 -11.90 15.81
C TYR A 287 -6.28 -11.54 17.24
N ARG A 288 -7.22 -10.59 17.41
CA ARG A 288 -7.69 -10.05 18.69
C ARG A 288 -9.20 -9.91 18.76
#